data_AF-A0A6J7S244-F1
#
_entry.id   AF-A0A6J7S244-F1
#
_cell.length_a   1.000
_cell.length_b   1.000
_cell.length_c   1.000
_cell.angle_alpha   90.00
_cell.angle_beta   90.00
_cell.angle_gamma   90.00
#
_symmetry.space_group_name_H-M   'P 1'
#
loop_
_entity.id
_entity.type
_entity.pdbx_description
1 polymer ?
#
loop_
_entity_poly.entity_id
_entity_poly.type
_entity_poly.pdbx_seq_one_letter_code
_entity_poly.pdbx_strand_id
1 'polypeptide(L)'
;MNWTLKKSVLTLSCGLLLLSGGTLLVQQIRVAFFNDGESRKINKTQLRVRYSQGQPSDISGYFSVDSIDDYAMQRDDKDSFSLLLAHYKDSDNQEHRAVLFPKSKQETGFLPSSTELRQTIWQAAAKTISQNTPKDTLMLSWWDDGQRIHFLSGRNAWLSKPGKETFISPVWRNLQDNLLLASDVEREQLSKMARWLTMDSDKALAEIRTFFDPSRPVYLLVNNDLLMRLGEMIDYGGTPLSFNSKTVPAHDNLHGDIALIKQWANEEGDGNYLVQKEGLNYHLWGTPKLSGTEKNSLIVRLLPFVDSLKKLPEGVQLVYQSNWGGYLSIYKIDLN
;
A
#
# COMPACT_ATOMS: atom_id res chain seq x y z
N MET A 1 -3.47 18.61 -62.58
CA MET A 1 -3.43 19.11 -61.19
C MET A 1 -3.10 17.92 -60.28
N ASN A 2 -1.88 17.89 -59.75
CA ASN A 2 -1.16 16.69 -59.35
C ASN A 2 -1.61 16.06 -58.02
N TRP A 3 -1.86 14.76 -58.06
CA TRP A 3 -2.28 13.90 -56.94
C TRP A 3 -1.20 13.76 -55.84
N THR A 4 0.04 14.14 -56.13
CA THR A 4 1.17 14.15 -55.20
C THR A 4 1.16 15.35 -54.24
N LEU A 5 0.57 16.49 -54.62
CA LEU A 5 0.49 17.67 -53.73
C LEU A 5 -0.52 17.48 -52.58
N LYS A 6 -1.56 16.66 -52.78
CA LYS A 6 -2.58 16.38 -51.75
C LYS A 6 -2.06 15.49 -50.61
N LYS A 7 -1.07 14.63 -50.86
CA LYS A 7 -0.47 13.78 -49.82
C LYS A 7 0.42 14.56 -48.87
N SER A 8 1.18 15.54 -49.37
CA SER A 8 2.12 16.32 -48.54
C SER A 8 1.43 17.31 -47.61
N VAL A 9 0.24 17.82 -47.96
CA VAL A 9 -0.54 18.69 -47.06
C VAL A 9 -1.25 17.87 -45.98
N LEU A 10 -1.71 16.65 -46.28
CA LEU A 10 -2.39 15.80 -45.30
C LEU A 10 -1.43 15.21 -44.25
N THR A 11 -0.16 14.93 -44.60
CA THR A 11 0.85 14.48 -43.64
C THR A 11 1.39 15.60 -42.76
N LEU A 12 1.44 16.85 -43.22
CA LEU A 12 1.83 17.98 -42.37
C LEU A 12 0.73 18.37 -41.36
N SER A 13 -0.55 18.19 -41.69
CA SER A 13 -1.65 18.44 -40.75
C SER A 13 -1.74 17.41 -39.62
N CYS A 14 -1.41 16.13 -39.89
CA CYS A 14 -1.35 15.10 -38.85
C CYS A 14 -0.11 15.21 -37.95
N GLY A 15 1.02 15.74 -38.47
CA GLY A 15 2.23 15.94 -37.69
C GLY A 15 2.11 17.05 -36.63
N LEU A 16 1.32 18.09 -36.89
CA LEU A 16 1.11 19.20 -35.94
C LEU A 16 0.01 18.92 -34.89
N LEU A 17 -0.97 18.06 -35.18
CA LEU A 17 -1.99 17.65 -34.20
C LEU A 17 -1.48 16.60 -33.19
N LEU A 18 -0.44 15.85 -33.53
CA LEU A 18 0.19 14.89 -32.62
C LEU A 18 1.21 15.53 -31.66
N LEU A 19 1.72 16.73 -31.97
CA LEU A 19 2.65 17.46 -31.10
C LEU A 19 1.95 18.38 -30.09
N SER A 20 0.69 18.76 -30.30
CA SER A 20 -0.12 19.51 -29.31
C SER A 20 -0.97 18.63 -28.39
N GLY A 21 -1.22 17.37 -28.76
CA GLY A 21 -1.96 16.41 -27.93
C GLY A 21 -1.12 15.74 -26.84
N GLY A 22 0.21 15.69 -27.01
CA GLY A 22 1.13 15.07 -26.05
C GLY A 22 1.47 15.92 -24.84
N THR A 23 1.34 17.25 -24.91
CA THR A 23 1.70 18.15 -23.81
C THR A 23 0.57 18.34 -22.79
N LEU A 24 -0.70 18.15 -23.19
CA LEU A 24 -1.85 18.23 -22.28
C LEU A 24 -2.02 17.00 -21.37
N LEU A 25 -1.54 15.83 -21.80
CA LEU A 25 -1.61 14.58 -21.02
C LEU A 25 -0.45 14.43 -20.03
N VAL A 26 0.69 15.04 -20.30
CA VAL A 26 1.83 15.12 -19.36
C VAL A 26 1.57 16.14 -18.24
N GLN A 27 0.74 17.17 -18.50
CA GLN A 27 0.37 18.16 -17.49
C GLN A 27 -0.68 17.66 -16.48
N GLN A 28 -1.52 16.67 -16.82
CA GLN A 28 -2.51 16.11 -15.89
C GLN A 28 -1.91 15.17 -14.84
N ILE A 29 -0.73 14.61 -15.08
CA ILE A 29 -0.14 13.59 -14.19
C ILE A 29 0.83 14.21 -13.16
N ARG A 30 1.47 15.35 -13.47
CA ARG A 30 2.32 16.05 -12.48
C ARG A 30 1.52 16.68 -11.33
N VAL A 31 0.25 17.03 -11.55
CA VAL A 31 -0.60 17.74 -10.57
C VAL A 31 -1.16 16.82 -9.48
N ALA A 32 -1.25 15.50 -9.71
CA ALA A 32 -1.84 14.59 -8.74
C ALA A 32 -0.91 14.26 -7.55
N PHE A 33 0.41 14.49 -7.68
CA PHE A 33 1.36 14.02 -6.66
C PHE A 33 2.48 15.00 -6.28
N PHE A 34 2.86 16.00 -7.10
CA PHE A 34 4.03 16.84 -6.80
C PHE A 34 3.95 18.26 -7.40
N ASN A 35 3.26 19.20 -6.73
CA ASN A 35 3.74 20.60 -6.51
C ASN A 35 2.72 21.43 -5.72
N ASP A 36 3.16 21.98 -4.58
CA ASP A 36 2.60 23.21 -4.00
C ASP A 36 3.26 24.40 -4.70
N GLY A 37 2.47 25.16 -5.47
CA GLY A 37 2.95 26.36 -6.16
C GLY A 37 1.97 26.83 -7.22
N GLU A 38 1.17 27.82 -6.85
CA GLU A 38 0.17 28.57 -7.64
C GLU A 38 -1.22 27.94 -7.82
N SER A 39 -2.15 28.56 -7.09
CA SER A 39 -3.60 28.45 -7.15
C SER A 39 -4.17 28.54 -8.57
N ARG A 40 -4.55 27.40 -9.15
CA ARG A 40 -5.60 27.31 -10.17
C ARG A 40 -6.67 26.33 -9.71
N LYS A 41 -7.91 26.81 -9.66
CA LYS A 41 -9.13 26.06 -9.31
C LYS A 41 -9.29 24.86 -10.26
N ILE A 42 -8.73 23.71 -9.89
CA ILE A 42 -9.06 22.41 -10.44
C ILE A 42 -10.10 21.83 -9.48
N ASN A 43 -11.26 21.41 -10.00
CA ASN A 43 -12.27 20.70 -9.22
C ASN A 43 -11.58 19.51 -8.54
N LYS A 44 -11.27 19.64 -7.24
CA LYS A 44 -10.77 18.55 -6.42
C LYS A 44 -11.87 17.49 -6.42
N THR A 45 -11.66 16.38 -7.12
CA THR A 45 -12.52 15.21 -7.02
C THR A 45 -12.70 14.86 -5.55
N GLN A 46 -13.89 15.12 -5.02
CA GLN A 46 -14.17 15.01 -3.59
C GLN A 46 -14.43 13.53 -3.27
N LEU A 47 -13.62 12.95 -2.39
CA LEU A 47 -13.92 11.65 -1.79
C LEU A 47 -15.19 11.80 -0.95
N ARG A 48 -16.26 11.07 -1.31
CA ARG A 48 -17.49 11.00 -0.51
C ARG A 48 -17.47 9.70 0.29
N VAL A 49 -17.94 9.76 1.53
CA VAL A 49 -17.97 8.60 2.43
C VAL A 49 -19.40 8.39 2.90
N ARG A 50 -19.88 7.16 2.72
CA ARG A 50 -21.13 6.71 3.30
C ARG A 50 -20.83 5.84 4.50
N TYR A 51 -21.44 6.21 5.62
CA TYR A 51 -21.36 5.50 6.88
C TYR A 51 -22.62 4.67 7.10
N SER A 52 -22.44 3.46 7.63
CA SER A 52 -23.53 2.64 8.16
C SER A 52 -23.03 1.74 9.30
N GLN A 53 -23.93 1.26 10.14
CA GLN A 53 -23.61 0.22 11.13
C GLN A 53 -23.62 -1.16 10.45
N GLY A 54 -22.54 -1.92 10.66
CA GLY A 54 -22.38 -3.30 10.19
C GLY A 54 -22.97 -4.33 11.15
N GLN A 55 -22.84 -5.62 10.82
CA GLN A 55 -23.28 -6.73 11.66
C GLN A 55 -22.09 -7.57 12.14
N PRO A 56 -21.84 -7.68 13.48
CA PRO A 56 -20.69 -8.40 14.04
C PRO A 56 -20.51 -9.84 13.54
N SER A 57 -21.61 -10.54 13.25
CA SER A 57 -21.62 -11.93 12.75
C SER A 57 -20.86 -12.14 11.43
N ASP A 58 -20.65 -11.07 10.66
CA ASP A 58 -20.07 -11.16 9.32
C ASP A 58 -18.53 -11.16 9.36
N ILE A 59 -17.94 -10.92 10.54
CA ILE A 59 -16.49 -10.83 10.73
C ILE A 59 -16.00 -11.97 11.64
N SER A 60 -14.96 -12.67 11.17
CA SER A 60 -14.24 -13.66 11.96
C SER A 60 -12.84 -13.15 12.27
N GLY A 61 -12.45 -13.22 13.55
CA GLY A 61 -11.12 -12.91 14.06
C GLY A 61 -10.78 -13.77 15.27
N TYR A 62 -9.64 -13.51 15.90
CA TYR A 62 -9.24 -14.17 17.15
C TYR A 62 -10.08 -13.68 18.33
N PHE A 63 -10.46 -12.39 18.31
CA PHE A 63 -11.31 -11.77 19.31
C PHE A 63 -12.75 -11.62 18.81
N SER A 64 -13.70 -11.61 19.74
CA SER A 64 -15.11 -11.30 19.44
C SER A 64 -15.29 -9.80 19.19
N VAL A 65 -16.17 -9.46 18.26
CA VAL A 65 -16.44 -8.07 17.86
C VAL A 65 -17.66 -7.56 18.62
N ASP A 66 -17.54 -6.38 19.21
CA ASP A 66 -18.63 -5.70 19.94
C ASP A 66 -19.54 -4.94 18.95
N SER A 67 -18.94 -4.19 18.01
CA SER A 67 -19.64 -3.43 16.98
C SER A 67 -18.78 -3.22 15.74
N ILE A 68 -19.43 -2.86 14.62
CA ILE A 68 -18.77 -2.59 13.35
C ILE A 68 -19.31 -1.30 12.74
N ASP A 69 -18.40 -0.44 12.30
CA ASP A 69 -18.72 0.66 11.41
C ASP A 69 -18.33 0.31 9.96
N ASP A 70 -19.26 0.48 9.03
CA ASP A 70 -19.06 0.30 7.60
C ASP A 70 -18.81 1.66 6.92
N TYR A 71 -17.70 1.79 6.20
CA TYR A 71 -17.34 2.98 5.43
C TYR A 71 -17.23 2.63 3.94
N ALA A 72 -18.21 3.06 3.15
CA ALA A 72 -18.16 2.95 1.70
C ALA A 72 -17.65 4.25 1.07
N MET A 73 -16.55 4.14 0.31
CA MET A 73 -15.82 5.25 -0.27
C MET A 73 -16.19 5.41 -1.75
N GLN A 74 -16.60 6.62 -2.13
CA GLN A 74 -17.01 6.96 -3.49
C GLN A 74 -16.11 8.04 -4.09
N ARG A 75 -15.76 7.87 -5.36
CA ARG A 75 -15.01 8.84 -6.17
C ARG A 75 -15.77 9.07 -7.47
N ASP A 76 -16.02 10.35 -7.80
CA ASP A 76 -16.81 10.72 -8.99
C ASP A 76 -18.18 10.02 -9.04
N ASP A 77 -18.85 9.93 -7.87
CA ASP A 77 -20.14 9.24 -7.66
C ASP A 77 -20.14 7.75 -8.02
N LYS A 78 -18.96 7.13 -8.11
CA LYS A 78 -18.79 5.69 -8.29
C LYS A 78 -18.20 5.07 -7.03
N ASP A 79 -18.72 3.90 -6.66
CA ASP A 79 -18.14 3.10 -5.58
C ASP A 79 -16.69 2.75 -5.93
N SER A 80 -15.78 3.06 -5.01
CA SER A 80 -14.34 2.87 -5.19
C SER A 80 -13.83 1.71 -4.35
N PHE A 81 -14.04 1.77 -3.03
CA PHE A 81 -13.68 0.69 -2.10
C PHE A 81 -14.48 0.83 -0.81
N SER A 82 -14.40 -0.16 0.07
CA SER A 82 -15.03 -0.11 1.40
C SER A 82 -14.08 -0.60 2.47
N LEU A 83 -14.24 -0.07 3.68
CA LEU A 83 -13.54 -0.47 4.89
C LEU A 83 -14.55 -0.78 5.98
N LEU A 84 -14.21 -1.72 6.84
CA LEU A 84 -14.92 -2.00 8.09
C LEU A 84 -14.03 -1.56 9.25
N LEU A 85 -14.60 -1.00 10.29
CA LEU A 85 -13.91 -0.75 11.54
C LEU A 85 -14.53 -1.62 12.63
N ALA A 86 -13.82 -2.65 13.05
CA ALA A 86 -14.23 -3.51 14.15
C ALA A 86 -13.83 -2.90 15.49
N HIS A 87 -14.78 -2.86 16.42
CA HIS A 87 -14.58 -2.50 17.81
C HIS A 87 -14.57 -3.79 18.61
N TYR A 88 -13.51 -4.04 19.37
CA TYR A 88 -13.37 -5.27 20.14
C TYR A 88 -12.58 -5.04 21.41
N LYS A 89 -12.67 -6.01 22.32
CA LYS A 89 -11.80 -6.10 23.48
C LYS A 89 -10.92 -7.34 23.40
N ASP A 90 -9.70 -7.21 23.91
CA ASP A 90 -8.79 -8.35 24.04
C ASP A 90 -9.09 -9.20 25.27
N SER A 91 -8.24 -10.20 25.52
CA SER A 91 -8.37 -11.08 26.70
C SER A 91 -8.18 -10.35 28.03
N ASP A 92 -7.53 -9.19 28.02
CA ASP A 92 -7.29 -8.33 29.18
C ASP A 92 -8.37 -7.24 29.30
N ASN A 93 -9.45 -7.33 28.51
CA ASN A 93 -10.57 -6.40 28.46
C ASN A 93 -10.16 -4.97 28.05
N GLN A 94 -9.03 -4.82 27.35
CA GLN A 94 -8.61 -3.54 26.78
C GLN A 94 -9.32 -3.30 25.46
N GLU A 95 -9.70 -2.04 25.20
CA GLU A 95 -10.36 -1.67 23.96
C GLU A 95 -9.36 -1.53 22.80
N HIS A 96 -9.78 -2.04 21.65
CA HIS A 96 -9.00 -1.98 20.42
C HIS A 96 -9.89 -1.66 19.22
N ARG A 97 -9.23 -1.35 18.10
CA ARG A 97 -9.86 -1.12 16.80
C ARG A 97 -9.13 -1.90 15.72
N ALA A 98 -9.87 -2.40 14.74
CA ALA A 98 -9.27 -2.97 13.55
C ALA A 98 -9.95 -2.51 12.27
N VAL A 99 -9.18 -1.87 11.40
CA VAL A 99 -9.59 -1.58 10.03
C VAL A 99 -9.49 -2.86 9.20
N LEU A 100 -10.61 -3.34 8.68
CA LEU A 100 -10.74 -4.59 7.94
C LEU A 100 -11.29 -4.33 6.54
N PHE A 101 -11.11 -5.33 5.67
CA PHE A 101 -11.69 -5.33 4.34
C PHE A 101 -13.00 -6.13 4.36
N PRO A 102 -14.13 -5.58 3.88
CA PRO A 102 -15.38 -6.32 3.80
C PRO A 102 -15.32 -7.42 2.75
N LYS A 103 -16.08 -8.50 2.98
CA LYS A 103 -16.46 -9.44 1.91
C LYS A 103 -17.41 -8.73 0.94
N SER A 104 -17.32 -9.06 -0.35
CA SER A 104 -18.31 -8.57 -1.31
C SER A 104 -19.70 -9.11 -0.96
N LYS A 105 -20.69 -8.22 -0.87
CA LYS A 105 -22.11 -8.61 -0.76
C LYS A 105 -22.73 -8.95 -2.13
N GLN A 106 -22.00 -8.70 -3.23
CA GLN A 106 -22.45 -8.89 -4.60
C GLN A 106 -21.63 -9.99 -5.28
N GLU A 107 -22.27 -11.10 -5.64
CA GLU A 107 -21.74 -12.18 -6.50
C GLU A 107 -21.79 -11.82 -8.01
N THR A 108 -21.76 -10.54 -8.37
CA THR A 108 -22.14 -10.13 -9.75
C THR A 108 -20.97 -10.01 -10.73
N GLY A 109 -19.75 -10.43 -10.35
CA GLY A 109 -18.58 -10.41 -11.22
C GLY A 109 -17.87 -11.76 -11.26
N PHE A 110 -17.40 -12.18 -12.44
CA PHE A 110 -16.56 -13.38 -12.61
C PHE A 110 -15.19 -13.28 -11.92
N LEU A 111 -14.81 -12.09 -11.43
CA LEU A 111 -13.56 -11.84 -10.71
C LEU A 111 -13.85 -11.17 -9.36
N PRO A 112 -13.17 -11.58 -8.27
CA PRO A 112 -13.31 -10.95 -6.97
C PRO A 112 -12.84 -9.50 -7.02
N SER A 113 -13.47 -8.65 -6.21
CA SER A 113 -13.03 -7.25 -6.06
C SER A 113 -11.65 -7.18 -5.40
N SER A 114 -10.92 -6.07 -5.59
CA SER A 114 -9.61 -5.88 -4.94
C SER A 114 -9.75 -5.82 -3.40
N THR A 115 -10.88 -5.36 -2.87
CA THR A 115 -11.19 -5.39 -1.43
C THR A 115 -11.38 -6.82 -0.92
N GLU A 116 -12.11 -7.65 -1.66
CA GLU A 116 -12.33 -9.06 -1.31
C GLU A 116 -11.05 -9.90 -1.38
N LEU A 117 -10.18 -9.62 -2.37
CA LEU A 117 -8.86 -10.23 -2.44
C LEU A 117 -8.01 -9.88 -1.21
N ARG A 118 -7.97 -8.60 -0.82
CA ARG A 118 -7.29 -8.17 0.42
C ARG A 118 -7.85 -8.89 1.64
N GLN A 119 -9.17 -8.99 1.76
CA GLN A 119 -9.85 -9.71 2.85
C GLN A 119 -9.39 -11.18 2.93
N THR A 120 -9.38 -11.88 1.80
CA THR A 120 -8.93 -13.29 1.73
C THR A 120 -7.45 -13.45 2.11
N ILE A 121 -6.60 -12.56 1.61
CA ILE A 121 -5.15 -12.60 1.89
C ILE A 121 -4.88 -12.36 3.38
N TRP A 122 -5.54 -11.38 3.99
CA TRP A 122 -5.36 -11.09 5.41
C TRP A 122 -5.83 -12.22 6.32
N GLN A 123 -6.93 -12.89 5.97
CA GLN A 123 -7.39 -14.09 6.68
C GLN A 123 -6.37 -15.23 6.58
N ALA A 124 -5.83 -15.48 5.39
CA ALA A 124 -4.80 -16.51 5.18
C ALA A 124 -3.50 -16.18 5.95
N ALA A 125 -3.03 -14.93 5.86
CA ALA A 125 -1.82 -14.48 6.55
C ALA A 125 -1.98 -14.57 8.07
N ALA A 126 -3.12 -14.13 8.62
CA ALA A 126 -3.40 -14.21 10.05
C ALA A 126 -3.42 -15.66 10.56
N LYS A 127 -4.00 -16.58 9.78
CA LYS A 127 -3.96 -18.02 10.08
C LYS A 127 -2.51 -18.51 10.13
N THR A 128 -1.69 -18.19 9.13
CA THR A 128 -0.27 -18.55 9.12
C THR A 128 0.48 -17.96 10.32
N ILE A 129 0.27 -16.69 10.65
CA ILE A 129 0.87 -16.03 11.82
C ILE A 129 0.50 -16.81 13.10
N SER A 130 -0.79 -17.07 13.32
CA SER A 130 -1.27 -17.74 14.53
C SER A 130 -0.73 -19.17 14.71
N GLN A 131 -0.47 -19.86 13.60
CA GLN A 131 -0.02 -21.26 13.58
C GLN A 131 1.50 -21.40 13.65
N ASN A 132 2.24 -20.47 13.04
CA ASN A 132 3.67 -20.65 12.77
C ASN A 132 4.58 -19.68 13.53
N THR A 133 4.02 -18.82 14.38
CA THR A 133 4.80 -17.91 15.24
C THR A 133 4.59 -18.24 16.72
N PRO A 134 5.64 -18.16 17.56
CA PRO A 134 5.51 -18.19 19.02
C PRO A 134 4.50 -17.16 19.54
N LYS A 135 3.84 -17.46 20.66
CA LYS A 135 2.80 -16.58 21.24
C LYS A 135 3.32 -15.20 21.64
N ASP A 136 4.55 -15.16 22.12
CA ASP A 136 5.27 -13.97 22.57
C ASP A 136 5.95 -13.19 21.43
N THR A 137 5.78 -13.61 20.17
CA THR A 137 6.33 -12.91 18.99
C THR A 137 5.95 -11.42 19.00
N LEU A 138 6.86 -10.56 18.52
CA LEU A 138 6.55 -9.19 18.15
C LEU A 138 6.41 -9.05 16.63
N MET A 139 5.26 -8.57 16.19
CA MET A 139 5.02 -8.26 14.78
C MET A 139 5.23 -6.76 14.53
N LEU A 140 6.20 -6.44 13.67
CA LEU A 140 6.41 -5.10 13.13
C LEU A 140 5.57 -4.93 11.87
N SER A 141 4.85 -3.83 11.77
CA SER A 141 4.08 -3.45 10.60
C SER A 141 3.74 -1.95 10.67
N TRP A 142 3.07 -1.42 9.64
CA TRP A 142 2.39 -0.13 9.80
C TRP A 142 1.19 -0.27 10.75
N TRP A 143 0.63 0.84 11.22
CA TRP A 143 -0.34 0.82 12.34
C TRP A 143 -1.62 0.05 12.02
N ASP A 144 -2.20 0.22 10.83
CA ASP A 144 -3.46 -0.45 10.45
C ASP A 144 -3.26 -1.92 10.12
N ASP A 145 -2.07 -2.27 9.61
CA ASP A 145 -1.64 -3.66 9.51
C ASP A 145 -1.53 -4.30 10.89
N GLY A 146 -1.03 -3.56 11.88
CA GLY A 146 -0.83 -4.11 13.22
C GLY A 146 -2.14 -4.33 13.98
N GLN A 147 -3.13 -3.46 13.74
CA GLN A 147 -4.51 -3.72 14.14
C GLN A 147 -5.04 -5.03 13.55
N ARG A 148 -4.85 -5.25 12.25
CA ARG A 148 -5.28 -6.48 11.55
C ARG A 148 -4.58 -7.71 12.07
N ILE A 149 -3.26 -7.64 12.28
CA ILE A 149 -2.46 -8.72 12.87
C ILE A 149 -3.03 -9.10 14.23
N HIS A 150 -3.21 -8.12 15.12
CA HIS A 150 -3.71 -8.38 16.46
C HIS A 150 -5.11 -8.98 16.43
N PHE A 151 -6.06 -8.31 15.77
CA PHE A 151 -7.45 -8.76 15.71
C PHE A 151 -7.61 -10.16 15.11
N LEU A 152 -6.93 -10.44 13.99
CA LEU A 152 -7.14 -11.69 13.24
C LEU A 152 -6.31 -12.86 13.76
N SER A 153 -5.12 -12.62 14.33
CA SER A 153 -4.19 -13.71 14.72
C SER A 153 -3.97 -13.84 16.23
N GLY A 154 -4.36 -12.84 17.02
CA GLY A 154 -4.08 -12.77 18.46
C GLY A 154 -2.60 -12.54 18.77
N ARG A 155 -1.78 -12.10 17.82
CA ARG A 155 -0.37 -11.74 18.05
C ARG A 155 -0.20 -10.26 18.27
N ASN A 156 0.72 -9.90 19.16
CA ASN A 156 1.03 -8.52 19.46
C ASN A 156 1.72 -7.84 18.28
N ALA A 157 1.18 -6.71 17.86
CA ALA A 157 1.83 -5.81 16.93
C ALA A 157 2.52 -4.67 17.70
N TRP A 158 3.66 -4.21 17.19
CA TRP A 158 4.38 -3.09 17.81
C TRP A 158 3.64 -1.76 17.65
N LEU A 159 2.92 -1.59 16.52
CA LEU A 159 2.14 -0.42 16.21
C LEU A 159 0.69 -0.84 15.92
N SER A 160 -0.30 -0.18 16.52
CA SER A 160 -1.72 -0.47 16.28
C SER A 160 -2.63 0.76 16.35
N LYS A 161 -2.07 1.95 16.53
CA LYS A 161 -2.82 3.21 16.64
C LYS A 161 -2.22 4.26 15.71
N PRO A 162 -3.05 5.04 14.99
CA PRO A 162 -2.58 6.17 14.19
C PRO A 162 -2.26 7.38 15.08
N GLY A 163 -1.29 8.18 14.66
CA GLY A 163 -1.07 9.54 15.14
C GLY A 163 -1.84 10.57 14.32
N LYS A 164 -1.69 11.85 14.67
CA LYS A 164 -2.43 12.96 14.03
C LYS A 164 -2.04 13.15 12.56
N GLU A 165 -0.79 12.84 12.21
CA GLU A 165 -0.21 12.96 10.88
C GLU A 165 -0.96 12.06 9.87
N THR A 166 -1.47 10.92 10.32
CA THR A 166 -2.28 9.99 9.50
C THR A 166 -3.53 10.65 8.90
N PHE A 167 -4.12 11.63 9.58
CA PHE A 167 -5.39 12.25 9.17
C PHE A 167 -5.23 13.42 8.17
N ILE A 168 -4.02 13.63 7.65
CA ILE A 168 -3.80 14.44 6.44
C ILE A 168 -4.48 13.76 5.24
N SER A 169 -4.44 12.42 5.18
CA SER A 169 -5.16 11.63 4.19
C SER A 169 -6.68 11.81 4.33
N PRO A 170 -7.39 12.16 3.24
CA PRO A 170 -8.85 12.24 3.24
C PRO A 170 -9.51 10.91 3.60
N VAL A 171 -8.89 9.77 3.30
CA VAL A 171 -9.43 8.44 3.67
C VAL A 171 -9.48 8.30 5.18
N TRP A 172 -8.36 8.52 5.88
CA TRP A 172 -8.28 8.33 7.33
C TRP A 172 -9.01 9.39 8.12
N ARG A 173 -9.06 10.63 7.60
CA ARG A 173 -9.81 11.71 8.25
C ARG A 173 -11.27 11.34 8.49
N ASN A 174 -11.88 10.57 7.59
CA ASN A 174 -13.27 10.10 7.75
C ASN A 174 -13.45 9.02 8.83
N LEU A 175 -12.36 8.39 9.29
CA LEU A 175 -12.37 7.37 10.34
C LEU A 175 -11.83 7.91 11.68
N GLN A 176 -11.33 9.15 11.71
CA GLN A 176 -10.57 9.71 12.83
C GLN A 176 -11.32 9.60 14.16
N ASP A 177 -12.60 9.97 14.18
CA ASP A 177 -13.40 10.04 15.41
C ASP A 177 -13.70 8.66 16.03
N ASN A 178 -13.55 7.59 15.24
CA ASN A 178 -13.85 6.22 15.69
C ASN A 178 -12.57 5.39 15.98
N LEU A 179 -11.40 5.92 15.63
CA LEU A 179 -10.11 5.30 15.88
C LEU A 179 -9.54 5.69 17.25
N LEU A 180 -8.79 4.77 17.88
CA LEU A 180 -8.03 5.05 19.08
C LEU A 180 -6.69 5.67 18.70
N LEU A 181 -6.43 6.88 19.18
CA LEU A 181 -5.22 7.62 18.82
C LEU A 181 -3.99 7.15 19.59
N ALA A 182 -2.84 7.19 18.91
CA ALA A 182 -1.54 6.97 19.51
C ALA A 182 -1.25 8.05 20.57
N SER A 183 -0.76 7.62 21.72
CA SER A 183 -0.07 8.47 22.70
C SER A 183 1.20 9.08 22.10
N ASP A 184 1.81 10.04 22.80
CA ASP A 184 3.07 10.64 22.33
C ASP A 184 4.19 9.58 22.17
N VAL A 185 4.27 8.59 23.06
CA VAL A 185 5.25 7.50 22.98
C VAL A 185 4.97 6.60 21.76
N GLU A 186 3.72 6.22 21.52
CA GLU A 186 3.32 5.46 20.33
C GLU A 186 3.57 6.27 19.04
N ARG A 187 3.40 7.59 19.09
CA ARG A 187 3.70 8.48 17.94
C ARG A 187 5.20 8.49 17.63
N GLU A 188 6.08 8.50 18.63
CA GLU A 188 7.52 8.37 18.39
C GLU A 188 7.88 7.02 17.75
N GLN A 189 7.16 5.94 18.09
CA GLN A 189 7.33 4.64 17.46
C GLN A 189 6.87 4.64 15.99
N LEU A 190 5.78 5.35 15.65
CA LEU A 190 5.36 5.58 14.26
C LEU A 190 6.45 6.31 13.47
N SER A 191 7.04 7.37 14.04
CA SER A 191 8.17 8.07 13.42
C SER A 191 9.39 7.17 13.22
N LYS A 192 9.70 6.29 14.18
CA LYS A 192 10.78 5.30 14.02
C LYS A 192 10.50 4.32 12.89
N MET A 193 9.30 3.77 12.82
CA MET A 193 8.91 2.86 11.73
C MET A 193 8.95 3.55 10.37
N ALA A 194 8.43 4.79 10.26
CA ALA A 194 8.48 5.57 9.03
C ALA A 194 9.92 5.74 8.54
N ARG A 195 10.83 6.11 9.47
CA ARG A 195 12.26 6.24 9.17
C ARG A 195 12.89 4.91 8.76
N TRP A 196 12.66 3.83 9.50
CA TRP A 196 13.21 2.50 9.16
C TRP A 196 12.76 2.03 7.78
N LEU A 197 11.47 2.15 7.45
CA LEU A 197 10.94 1.72 6.16
C LEU A 197 11.51 2.54 4.99
N THR A 198 11.83 3.82 5.21
CA THR A 198 12.22 4.74 4.13
C THR A 198 13.73 5.00 4.04
N MET A 199 14.52 4.63 5.06
CA MET A 199 15.97 4.75 5.01
C MET A 199 16.64 3.51 4.40
N ASP A 200 17.95 3.61 4.17
CA ASP A 200 18.80 2.51 3.71
C ASP A 200 18.60 1.22 4.52
N SER A 201 18.46 0.08 3.84
CA SER A 201 18.05 -1.18 4.46
C SER A 201 19.04 -1.69 5.49
N ASP A 202 20.33 -1.54 5.24
CA ASP A 202 21.36 -2.09 6.13
C ASP A 202 21.41 -1.28 7.42
N LYS A 203 21.28 0.04 7.31
CA LYS A 203 21.13 0.92 8.48
C LYS A 203 19.83 0.63 9.23
N ALA A 204 18.71 0.46 8.53
CA ALA A 204 17.41 0.21 9.14
C ALA A 204 17.42 -1.08 9.95
N LEU A 205 17.97 -2.15 9.36
CA LEU A 205 18.08 -3.45 10.03
C LEU A 205 19.06 -3.40 11.21
N ALA A 206 20.21 -2.72 11.09
CA ALA A 206 21.12 -2.54 12.21
C ALA A 206 20.44 -1.83 13.40
N GLU A 207 19.63 -0.81 13.13
CA GLU A 207 18.86 -0.13 14.17
C GLU A 207 17.75 -1.01 14.75
N ILE A 208 17.02 -1.77 13.92
CA ILE A 208 15.99 -2.71 14.41
C ILE A 208 16.62 -3.76 15.33
N ARG A 209 17.78 -4.31 14.98
CA ARG A 209 18.51 -5.31 15.78
C ARG A 209 18.90 -4.80 17.15
N THR A 210 19.36 -3.55 17.22
CA THR A 210 19.77 -2.93 18.48
C THR A 210 18.59 -2.43 19.32
N PHE A 211 17.43 -2.17 18.69
CA PHE A 211 16.27 -1.62 19.36
C PHE A 211 15.45 -2.67 20.13
N PHE A 212 15.35 -3.89 19.61
CA PHE A 212 14.56 -4.95 20.22
C PHE A 212 15.43 -5.95 20.99
N ASP A 213 14.85 -6.54 22.04
CA ASP A 213 15.48 -7.61 22.82
C ASP A 213 15.69 -8.86 21.93
N PRO A 214 16.95 -9.36 21.79
CA PRO A 214 17.24 -10.56 21.00
C PRO A 214 16.53 -11.83 21.47
N SER A 215 16.08 -11.87 22.74
CA SER A 215 15.36 -13.02 23.29
C SER A 215 13.93 -13.18 22.72
N ARG A 216 13.37 -12.11 22.14
CA ARG A 216 12.02 -12.11 21.59
C ARG A 216 12.03 -12.25 20.06
N PRO A 217 11.34 -13.23 19.48
CA PRO A 217 11.21 -13.34 18.03
C PRO A 217 10.55 -12.09 17.41
N VAL A 218 11.23 -11.48 16.44
CA VAL A 218 10.73 -10.30 15.71
C VAL A 218 10.47 -10.67 14.25
N TYR A 219 9.27 -10.32 13.79
CA TYR A 219 8.85 -10.47 12.41
C TYR A 219 8.38 -9.13 11.86
N LEU A 220 8.55 -8.91 10.56
CA LEU A 220 8.14 -7.69 9.88
C LEU A 220 7.21 -8.05 8.72
N LEU A 221 5.99 -7.51 8.77
CA LEU A 221 4.99 -7.65 7.72
C LEU A 221 4.98 -6.38 6.87
N VAL A 222 5.10 -6.56 5.56
CA VAL A 222 4.88 -5.51 4.56
C VAL A 222 3.80 -5.92 3.58
N ASN A 223 3.15 -4.93 2.99
CA ASN A 223 2.29 -5.14 1.84
C ASN A 223 2.37 -3.96 0.87
N ASN A 224 1.86 -4.17 -0.34
CA ASN A 224 1.94 -3.17 -1.41
C ASN A 224 1.17 -1.88 -1.09
N ASP A 225 0.17 -1.90 -0.20
CA ASP A 225 -0.57 -0.68 0.17
C ASP A 225 0.33 0.31 0.93
N LEU A 226 1.50 -0.12 1.47
CA LEU A 226 2.54 0.80 1.99
C LEU A 226 3.02 1.80 0.94
N LEU A 227 3.00 1.48 -0.35
CA LEU A 227 3.36 2.45 -1.40
C LEU A 227 2.35 3.61 -1.48
N MET A 228 1.12 3.40 -1.01
CA MET A 228 0.11 4.45 -0.88
C MET A 228 0.22 5.22 0.45
N ARG A 229 1.13 4.81 1.33
CA ARG A 229 1.43 5.44 2.63
C ARG A 229 2.62 6.38 2.62
N LEU A 230 3.32 6.51 1.50
CA LEU A 230 4.59 7.25 1.48
C LEU A 230 4.45 8.70 1.95
N GLY A 231 3.37 9.39 1.56
CA GLY A 231 3.07 10.73 2.08
C GLY A 231 2.90 10.76 3.60
N GLU A 232 2.14 9.82 4.15
CA GLU A 232 1.97 9.67 5.60
C GLU A 232 3.32 9.37 6.29
N MET A 233 4.15 8.52 5.72
CA MET A 233 5.49 8.24 6.25
C MET A 233 6.39 9.48 6.25
N ILE A 234 6.30 10.33 5.22
CA ILE A 234 7.01 11.62 5.17
C ILE A 234 6.53 12.54 6.30
N ASP A 235 5.22 12.61 6.53
CA ASP A 235 4.65 13.43 7.60
C ASP A 235 5.13 12.98 9.00
N TYR A 236 5.44 11.68 9.16
CA TYR A 236 6.08 11.12 10.37
C TYR A 236 7.61 11.28 10.43
N GLY A 237 8.24 11.95 9.45
CA GLY A 237 9.69 12.19 9.40
C GLY A 237 10.49 11.13 8.64
N GLY A 238 9.84 10.29 7.84
CA GLY A 238 10.49 9.37 6.91
C GLY A 238 11.22 10.10 5.78
N THR A 239 12.20 9.43 5.19
CA THR A 239 12.90 9.92 3.99
C THR A 239 11.93 9.94 2.81
N PRO A 240 11.76 11.06 2.09
CA PRO A 240 10.94 11.09 0.89
C PRO A 240 11.48 10.11 -0.17
N LEU A 241 10.64 9.20 -0.62
CA LEU A 241 10.94 8.24 -1.68
C LEU A 241 10.14 8.59 -2.93
N SER A 242 10.82 8.79 -4.05
CA SER A 242 10.16 9.11 -5.32
C SER A 242 9.99 7.87 -6.17
N PHE A 243 8.76 7.39 -6.36
CA PHE A 243 8.46 6.28 -7.27
C PHE A 243 7.79 6.79 -8.54
N ASN A 244 8.18 6.22 -9.68
CA ASN A 244 7.37 6.30 -10.88
C ASN A 244 6.15 5.40 -10.68
N SER A 245 4.95 5.89 -11.01
CA SER A 245 3.75 5.07 -10.97
C SER A 245 2.94 5.21 -12.24
N LYS A 246 2.26 4.13 -12.64
CA LYS A 246 1.41 4.10 -13.83
C LYS A 246 0.32 3.07 -13.66
N THR A 247 -0.88 3.39 -14.11
CA THR A 247 -1.95 2.40 -14.27
C THR A 247 -2.10 2.07 -15.75
N VAL A 248 -2.11 0.78 -16.07
CA VAL A 248 -2.29 0.27 -17.44
C VAL A 248 -3.37 -0.81 -17.46
N PRO A 249 -4.12 -0.98 -18.56
CA PRO A 249 -5.04 -2.10 -18.71
C PRO A 249 -4.28 -3.44 -18.63
N ALA A 250 -4.91 -4.43 -17.98
CA ALA A 250 -4.44 -5.80 -17.99
C ALA A 250 -5.09 -6.56 -19.16
N HIS A 251 -4.28 -7.21 -19.99
CA HIS A 251 -4.77 -7.96 -21.14
C HIS A 251 -4.71 -9.47 -20.88
N ASP A 252 -5.35 -10.24 -21.76
CA ASP A 252 -5.29 -11.72 -21.73
C ASP A 252 -3.90 -12.27 -22.13
N ASN A 253 -2.95 -11.40 -22.50
CA ASN A 253 -1.58 -11.75 -22.84
C ASN A 253 -0.61 -11.26 -21.76
N LEU A 254 -0.49 -12.03 -20.67
CA LEU A 254 0.43 -11.73 -19.57
C LEU A 254 1.89 -11.56 -20.03
N HIS A 255 2.35 -12.38 -20.98
CA HIS A 255 3.73 -12.26 -21.48
C HIS A 255 3.98 -10.95 -22.23
N GLY A 256 3.01 -10.52 -23.04
CA GLY A 256 3.04 -9.21 -23.71
C GLY A 256 3.01 -8.06 -22.72
N ASP A 257 2.14 -8.15 -21.70
CA ASP A 257 2.04 -7.14 -20.64
C ASP A 257 3.37 -7.02 -19.88
N ILE A 258 4.01 -8.14 -19.51
CA ILE A 258 5.32 -8.14 -18.84
C ILE A 258 6.39 -7.45 -19.69
N ALA A 259 6.42 -7.68 -21.01
CA ALA A 259 7.40 -7.02 -21.89
C ALA A 259 7.22 -5.50 -21.91
N LEU A 260 5.97 -5.02 -22.01
CA LEU A 260 5.64 -3.60 -21.97
C LEU A 260 5.96 -2.96 -20.62
N ILE A 261 5.63 -3.65 -19.53
CA ILE A 261 5.93 -3.18 -18.17
C ILE A 261 7.44 -3.07 -17.96
N LYS A 262 8.21 -4.08 -18.41
CA LYS A 262 9.66 -4.06 -18.33
C LYS A 262 10.24 -2.92 -19.15
N GLN A 263 9.75 -2.68 -20.37
CA GLN A 263 10.18 -1.56 -21.19
C GLN A 263 9.92 -0.23 -20.46
N TRP A 264 8.70 -0.01 -19.98
CA TRP A 264 8.33 1.18 -19.21
C TRP A 264 9.24 1.40 -17.99
N ALA A 265 9.52 0.35 -17.23
CA ALA A 265 10.38 0.44 -16.04
C ALA A 265 11.82 0.86 -16.37
N ASN A 266 12.34 0.50 -17.55
CA ASN A 266 13.67 0.92 -18.00
C ASN A 266 13.67 2.33 -18.63
N GLU A 267 12.57 2.73 -19.27
CA GLU A 267 12.41 4.05 -19.88
C GLU A 267 12.26 5.14 -18.80
N GLU A 268 11.35 4.93 -17.85
CA GLU A 268 11.05 5.90 -16.79
C GLU A 268 11.97 5.73 -15.56
N GLY A 269 12.49 4.53 -15.34
CA GLY A 269 13.22 4.16 -14.13
C GLY A 269 14.52 3.43 -14.40
N ASP A 270 15.03 2.78 -13.37
CA ASP A 270 16.25 1.96 -13.43
C ASP A 270 15.99 0.48 -13.81
N GLY A 271 14.77 0.16 -14.23
CA GLY A 271 14.37 -1.19 -14.60
C GLY A 271 13.83 -2.04 -13.45
N ASN A 272 13.87 -1.57 -12.20
CA ASN A 272 13.26 -2.25 -11.07
C ASN A 272 11.82 -1.76 -10.85
N TYR A 273 10.89 -2.71 -10.76
CA TYR A 273 9.45 -2.44 -10.73
C TYR A 273 8.67 -3.46 -9.90
N LEU A 274 7.47 -3.05 -9.48
CA LEU A 274 6.46 -3.83 -8.81
C LEU A 274 5.14 -3.71 -9.58
N VAL A 275 4.40 -4.81 -9.69
CA VAL A 275 3.12 -4.90 -10.40
C VAL A 275 2.05 -5.41 -9.45
N GLN A 276 0.91 -4.72 -9.39
CA GLN A 276 -0.29 -5.17 -8.70
C GLN A 276 -1.46 -5.21 -9.65
N LYS A 277 -2.08 -6.38 -9.84
CA LYS A 277 -3.28 -6.52 -10.66
C LYS A 277 -4.51 -6.15 -9.82
N GLU A 278 -5.24 -5.13 -10.22
CA GLU A 278 -6.50 -4.71 -9.58
C GLU A 278 -7.62 -4.69 -10.62
N GLY A 279 -8.48 -5.72 -10.58
CA GLY A 279 -9.54 -5.92 -11.57
C GLY A 279 -8.98 -6.06 -12.99
N LEU A 280 -9.36 -5.14 -13.87
CA LEU A 280 -8.96 -5.10 -15.27
C LEU A 280 -7.70 -4.25 -15.53
N ASN A 281 -7.01 -3.81 -14.48
CA ASN A 281 -5.82 -2.96 -14.60
C ASN A 281 -4.63 -3.53 -13.83
N TYR A 282 -3.43 -3.15 -14.23
CA TYR A 282 -2.23 -3.19 -13.40
C TYR A 282 -1.93 -1.81 -12.85
N HIS A 283 -1.66 -1.74 -11.55
CA HIS A 283 -0.94 -0.62 -10.95
C HIS A 283 0.54 -0.98 -10.91
N LEU A 284 1.36 -0.11 -11.47
CA LEU A 284 2.80 -0.28 -11.61
C LEU A 284 3.52 0.75 -10.75
N TRP A 285 4.59 0.32 -10.08
CA TRP A 285 5.55 1.19 -9.43
C TRP A 285 6.95 0.87 -9.92
N GLY A 286 7.79 1.88 -10.14
CA GLY A 286 9.17 1.73 -10.57
C GLY A 286 10.10 2.68 -9.84
N THR A 287 11.33 2.22 -9.57
CA THR A 287 12.36 3.06 -8.94
C THR A 287 13.04 3.98 -9.96
N PRO A 288 13.43 5.21 -9.58
CA PRO A 288 13.96 6.19 -10.52
C PRO A 288 15.46 5.95 -10.81
N LYS A 289 15.93 6.38 -12.00
CA LYS A 289 17.30 6.13 -12.50
C LYS A 289 18.43 6.55 -11.56
N LEU A 290 18.28 7.69 -10.88
CA LEU A 290 19.37 8.38 -10.14
C LEU A 290 19.27 8.27 -8.61
N SER A 291 18.49 7.34 -8.06
CA SER A 291 18.33 7.21 -6.61
C SER A 291 19.28 6.19 -5.99
N GLY A 292 20.10 6.61 -5.03
CA GLY A 292 20.81 5.67 -4.14
C GLY A 292 19.92 5.20 -3.00
N THR A 293 19.17 6.14 -2.41
CA THR A 293 18.29 5.93 -1.25
C THR A 293 17.08 5.05 -1.55
N GLU A 294 16.36 5.29 -2.65
CA GLU A 294 15.15 4.53 -2.98
C GLU A 294 15.48 3.08 -3.30
N LYS A 295 16.51 2.82 -4.11
CA LYS A 295 16.90 1.46 -4.54
C LYS A 295 17.22 0.53 -3.37
N ASN A 296 17.86 1.06 -2.33
CA ASN A 296 18.23 0.29 -1.14
C ASN A 296 17.36 0.61 0.08
N SER A 297 16.27 1.35 -0.06
CA SER A 297 15.37 1.61 1.07
C SER A 297 14.76 0.31 1.58
N LEU A 298 14.58 0.18 2.90
CA LEU A 298 14.06 -1.06 3.49
C LEU A 298 12.73 -1.48 2.85
N ILE A 299 11.81 -0.54 2.62
CA ILE A 299 10.52 -0.81 1.96
C ILE A 299 10.69 -1.39 0.56
N VAL A 300 11.63 -0.89 -0.26
CA VAL A 300 11.89 -1.45 -1.59
C VAL A 300 12.46 -2.85 -1.50
N ARG A 301 13.39 -3.07 -0.56
CA ARG A 301 14.06 -4.37 -0.35
C ARG A 301 13.12 -5.45 0.20
N LEU A 302 12.01 -5.05 0.84
CA LEU A 302 11.01 -5.96 1.40
C LEU A 302 9.74 -6.10 0.55
N LEU A 303 9.43 -5.15 -0.32
CA LEU A 303 8.31 -5.30 -1.26
C LEU A 303 8.72 -6.16 -2.47
N PRO A 304 7.77 -6.79 -3.19
CA PRO A 304 8.04 -7.68 -4.31
C PRO A 304 8.46 -6.94 -5.60
N PHE A 305 9.38 -5.98 -5.48
CA PHE A 305 10.12 -5.42 -6.60
C PHE A 305 10.98 -6.51 -7.24
N VAL A 306 11.06 -6.54 -8.57
CA VAL A 306 11.73 -7.63 -9.32
C VAL A 306 13.18 -7.86 -8.92
N ASP A 307 13.91 -6.83 -8.49
CA ASP A 307 15.29 -6.98 -8.00
C ASP A 307 15.38 -7.39 -6.54
N SER A 308 14.42 -6.97 -5.71
CA SER A 308 14.34 -7.35 -4.29
C SER A 308 14.10 -8.83 -4.10
N LEU A 309 13.30 -9.45 -4.98
CA LEU A 309 13.05 -10.89 -4.97
C LEU A 309 14.31 -11.74 -5.19
N LYS A 310 15.36 -11.19 -5.81
CA LYS A 310 16.59 -11.93 -6.12
C LYS A 310 17.53 -12.05 -4.93
N LYS A 311 17.50 -11.07 -4.02
CA LYS A 311 18.43 -11.00 -2.89
C LYS A 311 17.79 -10.20 -1.77
N LEU A 312 17.43 -10.87 -0.68
CA LEU A 312 17.01 -10.21 0.55
C LEU A 312 18.22 -9.57 1.28
N PRO A 313 18.00 -8.57 2.14
CA PRO A 313 19.04 -8.09 3.05
C PRO A 313 19.56 -9.20 3.98
N GLU A 314 20.79 -9.05 4.47
CA GLU A 314 21.36 -9.99 5.44
C GLU A 314 20.54 -10.04 6.74
N GLY A 315 20.40 -11.22 7.33
CA GLY A 315 19.62 -11.45 8.56
C GLY A 315 18.11 -11.20 8.39
N VAL A 316 17.60 -11.26 7.15
CA VAL A 316 16.17 -11.20 6.83
C VAL A 316 15.78 -12.46 6.08
N GLN A 317 14.77 -13.16 6.59
CA GLN A 317 14.24 -14.38 5.97
C GLN A 317 12.76 -14.20 5.62
N LEU A 318 12.40 -14.37 4.34
CA LEU A 318 10.99 -14.46 3.94
C LEU A 318 10.40 -15.76 4.48
N VAL A 319 9.38 -15.67 5.34
CA VAL A 319 8.72 -16.85 5.96
C VAL A 319 7.30 -17.07 5.46
N TYR A 320 6.69 -16.05 4.84
CA TYR A 320 5.38 -16.16 4.19
C TYR A 320 5.25 -15.12 3.10
N GLN A 321 4.61 -15.49 1.99
CA GLN A 321 4.22 -14.58 0.93
C GLN A 321 2.85 -14.98 0.39
N SER A 322 1.97 -14.00 0.19
CA SER A 322 0.64 -14.22 -0.36
C SER A 322 0.66 -14.54 -1.86
N ASN A 323 -0.33 -15.31 -2.32
CA ASN A 323 -0.41 -15.80 -3.70
C ASN A 323 -0.88 -14.75 -4.73
N TRP A 324 -1.09 -13.48 -4.34
CA TRP A 324 -1.53 -12.40 -5.22
C TRP A 324 -0.36 -11.49 -5.61
N GLY A 325 0.57 -12.04 -6.39
CA GLY A 325 1.77 -11.30 -6.83
C GLY A 325 2.66 -10.86 -5.66
N GLY A 326 2.62 -11.56 -4.53
CA GLY A 326 3.36 -11.19 -3.33
C GLY A 326 2.83 -9.92 -2.64
N TYR A 327 1.55 -9.58 -2.81
CA TYR A 327 0.91 -8.39 -2.22
C TYR A 327 1.25 -8.19 -0.73
N LEU A 328 1.29 -9.27 0.05
CA LEU A 328 1.70 -9.29 1.45
C LEU A 328 2.83 -10.29 1.66
N SER A 329 3.87 -9.86 2.39
CA SER A 329 5.03 -10.67 2.77
C SER A 329 5.30 -10.54 4.27
N ILE A 330 5.73 -11.63 4.90
CA ILE A 330 6.17 -11.65 6.30
C ILE A 330 7.61 -12.13 6.33
N TYR A 331 8.44 -11.35 6.99
CA TYR A 331 9.86 -11.62 7.17
C TYR A 331 10.17 -11.91 8.63
N LYS A 332 11.03 -12.89 8.89
CA LYS A 332 11.71 -13.04 10.19
C LYS A 332 12.98 -12.19 10.15
N ILE A 333 13.19 -11.40 11.20
CA ILE A 333 14.39 -10.59 11.37
C ILE A 333 15.30 -11.29 12.39
N ASP A 334 16.54 -11.55 12.00
CA ASP A 334 17.57 -11.99 12.94
C ASP A 334 18.09 -10.80 13.74
N LEU A 335 18.02 -10.91 15.06
CA LEU A 335 18.44 -9.89 16.02
C LEU A 335 19.88 -10.10 16.52
N ASN A 336 20.51 -11.23 16.18
CA ASN A 336 21.85 -11.58 16.64
C ASN A 336 22.97 -11.11 15.69
#